data_AF-A0A173L136-F1
#
_entry.id   AF-A0A173L136-F1
#
_cell.length_a   1.000
_cell.length_b   1.000
_cell.length_c   1.000
_cell.angle_alpha   90.00
_cell.angle_beta   90.00
_cell.angle_gamma   90.00
#
_symmetry.space_group_name_H-M   'P 1'
#
loop_
_entity.id
_entity.type
_entity.pdbx_description
1 polymer ?
#
loop_
_entity_poly.entity_id
_entity_poly.type
_entity_poly.pdbx_seq_one_letter_code
_entity_poly.pdbx_strand_id
1 'polypeptide(L)'
;MSIQDALHHLDDALDALALEAYRGQDTGSMERVPAIQATLAIELERIDMALGGQSMFAPIAEEIKRAVIAIVAAKESLGDRA
;
A
#
# COMPACT_ATOMS: atom_id res chain seq x y z
N MET A 1 16.02 18.02 -6.79
CA MET A 1 15.45 16.73 -6.36
C MET A 1 16.15 15.66 -7.16
N SER A 2 16.92 14.81 -6.49
CA SER A 2 17.62 13.68 -7.11
C SER A 2 16.66 12.52 -7.37
N ILE A 3 17.07 11.53 -8.20
CA ILE A 3 16.29 10.30 -8.38
C ILE A 3 16.12 9.58 -7.03
N GLN A 4 17.15 9.61 -6.18
CA GLN A 4 17.11 9.04 -4.83
C GLN A 4 16.08 9.75 -3.94
N ASP A 5 16.00 11.09 -3.99
CA ASP A 5 15.02 11.86 -3.23
C ASP A 5 13.59 11.50 -3.68
N ALA A 6 13.39 11.35 -5.00
CA ALA A 6 12.10 10.97 -5.56
C ALA A 6 11.67 9.56 -5.14
N LEU A 7 12.61 8.59 -5.15
CA LEU A 7 12.34 7.23 -4.67
C LEU A 7 11.98 7.23 -3.19
N HIS A 8 12.69 7.99 -2.35
CA HIS A 8 12.37 8.13 -0.93
C HIS A 8 10.98 8.71 -0.69
N HIS A 9 10.59 9.75 -1.42
CA HIS A 9 9.24 10.31 -1.30
C HIS A 9 8.15 9.33 -1.74
N LEU A 10 8.43 8.48 -2.73
CA LEU A 10 7.50 7.44 -3.15
C LEU A 10 7.43 6.30 -2.14
N ASP A 11 8.53 5.97 -1.46
CA ASP A 11 8.53 5.05 -0.32
C ASP A 11 7.67 5.58 0.83
N ASP A 12 7.89 6.84 1.24
CA ASP A 12 7.11 7.49 2.29
C ASP A 12 5.61 7.51 1.97
N ALA A 13 5.26 7.79 0.72
CA ALA A 13 3.87 7.79 0.25
C ALA A 13 3.25 6.38 0.25
N LEU A 14 4.03 5.36 -0.11
CA LEU A 14 3.57 3.97 -0.09
C LEU A 14 3.34 3.49 1.35
N ASP A 15 4.26 3.81 2.26
CA ASP A 15 4.13 3.48 3.69
C ASP A 15 2.95 4.22 4.34
N ALA A 16 2.64 5.44 3.93
CA ALA A 16 1.45 6.17 4.41
C ALA A 16 0.12 5.54 3.97
N LEU A 17 0.11 4.78 2.87
CA LEU A 17 -1.08 4.10 2.33
C LEU A 17 -1.14 2.61 2.67
N ALA A 18 -0.10 2.09 3.33
CA ALA A 18 0.02 0.71 3.71
C ALA A 18 0.07 0.54 5.23
N LEU A 19 -0.21 -0.68 5.65
CA LEU A 19 -0.12 -1.11 7.04
C LEU A 19 1.18 -1.90 7.20
N GLU A 20 1.78 -1.75 8.38
CA GLU A 20 2.86 -2.62 8.79
C GLU A 20 2.28 -4.00 9.10
N ALA A 21 2.51 -4.94 8.19
CA ALA A 21 2.03 -6.31 8.31
C ALA A 21 3.20 -7.28 8.19
N TYR A 22 3.12 -8.35 8.97
CA TYR A 22 4.09 -9.44 8.98
C TYR A 22 3.35 -10.77 8.82
N ARG A 23 3.95 -11.72 8.11
CA ARG A 23 3.43 -13.08 7.95
C ARG A 23 4.48 -14.08 8.41
N GLY A 24 4.07 -15.10 9.12
CA GLY A 24 4.96 -16.12 9.66
C GLY A 24 4.18 -17.12 10.53
N GLN A 25 4.77 -18.29 10.80
CA GLN A 25 4.16 -19.29 11.68
C GLN A 25 4.55 -19.09 13.15
N ASP A 26 5.70 -18.45 13.38
CA ASP A 26 6.23 -18.10 14.69
C ASP A 26 6.97 -16.76 14.64
N THR A 27 7.33 -16.20 15.80
CA THR A 27 8.03 -14.91 15.90
C THR A 27 9.42 -14.92 15.24
N GLY A 28 10.03 -16.10 15.03
CA GLY A 28 11.34 -16.25 14.38
C GLY A 28 11.29 -16.28 12.85
N SER A 29 10.11 -16.49 12.25
CA SER A 29 9.88 -16.61 10.81
C SER A 29 9.02 -15.48 10.23
N MET A 30 8.85 -14.38 10.96
CA MET A 30 8.05 -13.24 10.52
C MET A 30 8.73 -12.49 9.38
N GLU A 31 8.13 -12.57 8.19
CA GLU A 31 8.51 -11.77 7.02
C GLU A 31 7.59 -10.57 6.89
N ARG A 32 8.15 -9.39 6.58
CA ARG A 32 7.34 -8.21 6.25
C ARG A 32 6.51 -8.50 4.99
N VAL A 33 5.20 -8.28 5.09
CA VAL A 33 4.30 -8.36 3.94
C VAL A 33 4.58 -7.14 3.05
N PRO A 34 4.70 -7.31 1.72
CA PRO A 34 4.87 -6.18 0.81
C PRO A 34 3.74 -5.16 0.97
N ALA A 35 4.07 -3.87 1.02
CA ALA A 35 3.11 -2.78 1.25
C ALA A 35 1.90 -2.81 0.29
N ILE A 36 2.12 -3.18 -0.98
CA ILE A 36 1.05 -3.35 -1.97
C ILE A 36 0.02 -4.45 -1.60
N GLN A 37 0.41 -5.42 -0.78
CA GLN A 37 -0.44 -6.51 -0.28
C GLN A 37 -1.09 -6.19 1.07
N ALA A 38 -0.68 -5.11 1.72
CA ALA A 38 -1.15 -4.70 3.05
C ALA A 38 -1.65 -3.24 3.01
N THR A 39 -2.44 -2.88 2.02
CA THR A 39 -2.91 -1.50 1.85
C THR A 39 -4.09 -1.19 2.78
N LEU A 40 -4.25 0.08 3.15
CA LEU A 40 -5.43 0.57 3.88
C LEU A 40 -6.74 0.25 3.14
N ALA A 41 -6.70 0.13 1.81
CA ALA A 41 -7.85 -0.24 1.01
C ALA A 41 -8.45 -1.59 1.43
N ILE A 42 -7.61 -2.59 1.75
CA ILE A 42 -8.06 -3.92 2.15
C ILE A 42 -8.88 -3.86 3.45
N GLU A 43 -8.45 -3.03 4.40
CA GLU A 43 -9.19 -2.85 5.65
C GLU A 43 -10.48 -2.04 5.44
N LEU A 44 -10.45 -1.03 4.56
CA LEU A 44 -11.67 -0.30 4.21
C LEU A 44 -12.71 -1.19 3.52
N GLU A 45 -12.29 -2.12 2.66
CA GLU A 45 -13.17 -3.11 2.05
C GLU A 45 -13.74 -4.09 3.08
N ARG A 46 -12.92 -4.55 4.03
CA ARG A 46 -13.39 -5.39 5.14
C ARG A 46 -14.43 -4.68 6.00
N ILE A 47 -14.21 -3.41 6.31
CA ILE A 47 -15.16 -2.57 7.04
C ILE A 47 -16.43 -2.38 6.22
N ASP A 48 -16.33 -2.06 4.92
CA ASP A 48 -17.49 -1.91 4.05
C ASP A 48 -18.34 -3.18 4.00
N MET A 49 -17.71 -4.35 3.84
CA MET A 49 -18.39 -5.65 3.88
C MET A 49 -19.07 -5.91 5.22
N ALA A 50 -18.40 -5.61 6.34
CA ALA A 50 -18.97 -5.75 7.68
C ALA A 50 -20.17 -4.82 7.90
N LEU A 51 -20.24 -3.70 7.19
CA LEU A 51 -21.34 -2.73 7.23
C LEU A 51 -22.42 -2.99 6.15
N GLY A 52 -22.31 -4.06 5.36
CA GLY A 52 -23.31 -4.44 4.37
C GLY A 52 -23.13 -3.86 2.96
N GLY A 53 -21.93 -3.37 2.61
CA GLY A 53 -21.53 -3.12 1.22
C GLY A 53 -22.08 -1.84 0.57
N GLN A 54 -22.53 -0.87 1.36
CA GLN A 54 -23.10 0.41 0.88
C GLN A 54 -22.55 1.62 1.64
N SER A 55 -21.34 1.50 2.19
CA SER A 55 -20.73 2.57 2.96
C SER A 55 -19.87 3.50 2.08
N MET A 56 -19.45 4.62 2.67
CA MET A 56 -18.48 5.52 2.04
C MET A 56 -17.07 4.91 1.90
N PHE A 57 -16.80 3.74 2.47
CA PHE A 57 -15.46 3.15 2.47
C PHE A 57 -15.09 2.48 1.15
N ALA A 58 -16.06 1.93 0.40
CA ALA A 58 -15.81 1.34 -0.92
C ALA A 58 -15.15 2.31 -1.91
N PRO A 59 -15.67 3.54 -2.16
CA PRO A 59 -15.00 4.47 -3.06
C PRO A 59 -13.63 4.94 -2.55
N ILE A 60 -13.45 5.07 -1.23
CA ILE A 60 -12.15 5.46 -0.65
C ILE A 60 -11.12 4.34 -0.85
N ALA A 61 -11.52 3.08 -0.66
CA ALA A 61 -10.67 1.92 -0.92
C ALA A 61 -10.19 1.88 -2.37
N GLU A 62 -11.08 2.13 -3.32
CA GLU A 62 -10.72 2.19 -4.75
C GLU A 62 -9.73 3.32 -5.07
N GLU A 63 -9.90 4.50 -4.49
CA GLU A 63 -8.94 5.60 -4.67
C GLU A 63 -7.57 5.28 -4.06
N ILE A 64 -7.53 4.65 -2.89
CA ILE A 64 -6.26 4.20 -2.29
C ILE A 64 -5.57 3.16 -3.18
N LYS A 65 -6.31 2.18 -3.73
CA LYS A 65 -5.74 1.21 -4.68
C LYS A 65 -5.14 1.89 -5.91
N ARG A 66 -5.86 2.85 -6.52
CA ARG A 66 -5.36 3.61 -7.67
C ARG A 66 -4.08 4.36 -7.32
N ALA A 67 -4.03 5.02 -6.16
CA ALA A 67 -2.84 5.73 -5.70
C ALA A 67 -1.64 4.78 -5.50
N VAL A 68 -1.83 3.66 -4.81
CA VAL A 68 -0.78 2.65 -4.59
C VAL A 68 -0.23 2.12 -5.91
N ILE A 69 -1.09 1.77 -6.87
CA ILE A 69 -0.67 1.29 -8.20
C ILE A 69 0.17 2.35 -8.92
N ALA A 70 -0.26 3.62 -8.89
CA ALA A 70 0.47 4.72 -9.53
C ALA A 70 1.86 4.95 -8.88
N ILE A 71 1.94 4.87 -7.55
CA ILE A 71 3.22 5.00 -6.82
C ILE A 71 4.17 3.86 -7.19
N VAL A 72 3.69 2.62 -7.19
CA VAL A 72 4.53 1.44 -7.54
C VAL A 72 5.04 1.56 -8.98
N ALA A 73 4.18 1.90 -9.94
CA ALA A 73 4.60 2.11 -11.33
C ALA A 73 5.62 3.25 -11.47
N ALA A 74 5.46 4.34 -10.70
CA ALA A 74 6.43 5.43 -10.68
C ALA A 74 7.79 4.99 -10.11
N LYS A 75 7.79 4.18 -9.04
CA LYS A 75 9.02 3.63 -8.45
C LYS A 75 9.75 2.70 -9.41
N GLU A 76 9.03 1.78 -10.06
CA GLU A 76 9.61 0.88 -11.07
C GLU A 76 10.25 1.68 -12.20
N SER A 77 9.52 2.67 -12.75
CA SER A 77 10.04 3.52 -13.83
C SER A 77 11.25 4.37 -13.42
N LEU A 78 11.37 4.76 -12.15
CA LEU A 78 12.51 5.55 -11.66
C LEU A 78 13.69 4.65 -11.28
N GLY A 79 13.42 3.47 -10.70
CA GLY A 79 14.43 2.46 -10.39
C GLY A 79 15.14 1.96 -11.64
N ASP A 80 14.44 1.79 -12.76
CA ASP A 80 15.03 1.45 -14.07
C ASP A 80 15.95 2.55 -14.64
N ARG A 81 15.91 3.76 -14.07
CA ARG A 81 16.69 4.93 -14.51
C ARG A 81 17.79 5.35 -13.52
N ALA A 82 17.86 4.70 -12.37
CA ALA A 82 18.84 4.95 -11.31
C ALA A 82 20.12 4.12 -11.54
#